data_AF-A0A7X7WYU9-F1
#
_entry.id   AF-A0A7X7WYU9-F1
#
_cell.length_a   1.000
_cell.length_b   1.000
_cell.length_c   1.000
_cell.angle_alpha   90.00
_cell.angle_beta   90.00
_cell.angle_gamma   90.00
#
_symmetry.space_group_name_H-M   'P 1'
#
loop_
_entity.id
_entity.type
_entity.pdbx_description
1 polymer ?
#
loop_
_entity_poly.entity_id
_entity_poly.type
_entity_poly.pdbx_seq_one_letter_code
_entity_poly.pdbx_strand_id
1 'polypeptide(L)'
;MNTDNIFGKRLVSARKMAGLSLQALADKLGNVITKQSLNKYEQGIMKPDSSILIALANILNVSVDFFFYEPLENITLDNVRFRKFSTKINKTQSCSIEEKAKEAIARRLRIFNLLGNKNEVAQFNFGEVTNSNVEEAAMSFRLQWELGNDPINDVITMLEDHGYWIIEIEAPGGFDGFHTRILNYEIIVLRKIAPSEDQVRRRMSALHEFAHSVLRFGKEISEKEEEKLCTAFASAVLYPYNLVLKEMNAGKFHFYTQELYLLKEKWGISIKAIIYRAYSVGILKDFIFKKMMISYQTKFKLGEKKVFPSKEEPTLFAKMIFNAIGMGVLSLTEAAHLLDISIDEFRNQIDSVA
;
A
#
# COMPACT_ATOMS: atom_id res chain seq x y z
N MET A 1 34.69 -4.30 -2.88
CA MET A 1 33.86 -5.00 -3.88
C MET A 1 33.30 -3.93 -4.82
N ASN A 2 33.30 -4.22 -6.12
CA ASN A 2 33.24 -3.26 -7.22
C ASN A 2 32.09 -2.23 -7.10
N THR A 3 32.42 -0.97 -6.79
CA THR A 3 31.50 0.19 -6.77
C THR A 3 31.12 0.66 -8.18
N ASP A 4 31.81 0.20 -9.22
CA ASP A 4 31.72 0.77 -10.58
C ASP A 4 30.62 0.18 -11.50
N ASN A 5 29.76 -0.71 -11.00
CA ASN A 5 28.71 -1.34 -11.81
C ASN A 5 27.28 -0.86 -11.46
N ILE A 6 27.05 0.45 -11.53
CA ILE A 6 25.72 1.06 -11.33
C ILE A 6 24.71 0.47 -12.32
N PHE A 7 25.07 0.44 -13.60
CA PHE A 7 24.21 -0.07 -14.67
C PHE A 7 23.71 -1.50 -14.40
N GLY A 8 24.62 -2.43 -14.09
CA GLY A 8 24.25 -3.82 -13.83
C GLY A 8 23.38 -3.97 -12.58
N LYS A 9 23.67 -3.23 -11.50
CA LYS A 9 22.82 -3.20 -10.30
C LYS A 9 21.39 -2.72 -10.62
N ARG A 10 21.25 -1.63 -11.38
CA ARG A 10 19.93 -1.09 -11.77
C ARG A 10 19.22 -2.01 -12.76
N LEU A 11 19.93 -2.67 -13.68
CA LEU A 11 19.35 -3.67 -14.58
C LEU A 11 18.77 -4.86 -13.81
N VAL A 12 19.47 -5.36 -12.78
CA VAL A 12 18.96 -6.40 -11.88
C VAL A 12 17.67 -5.93 -11.21
N SER A 13 17.67 -4.71 -10.64
CA SER A 13 16.51 -4.14 -9.95
C SER A 13 15.31 -4.01 -10.89
N ALA A 14 15.46 -3.34 -12.05
CA ALA A 14 14.40 -3.17 -13.03
C ALA A 14 13.85 -4.52 -13.52
N ARG A 15 14.73 -5.50 -13.80
CA ARG A 15 14.30 -6.84 -14.22
C ARG A 15 13.46 -7.54 -13.14
N LYS A 16 13.90 -7.48 -11.88
CA LYS A 16 13.15 -8.09 -10.78
C LYS A 16 11.84 -7.36 -10.50
N MET A 17 11.82 -6.01 -10.55
CA MET A 17 10.60 -5.20 -10.46
C MET A 17 9.59 -5.60 -11.53
N ALA A 18 10.05 -5.87 -12.76
CA ALA A 18 9.22 -6.39 -13.85
C ALA A 18 8.80 -7.87 -13.67
N GLY A 19 9.31 -8.56 -12.65
CA GLY A 19 9.01 -9.97 -12.38
C GLY A 19 9.59 -10.93 -13.43
N LEU A 20 10.70 -10.57 -14.07
CA LEU A 20 11.28 -11.32 -15.17
C LEU A 20 12.52 -12.12 -14.75
N SER A 21 12.64 -13.34 -15.26
CA SER A 21 13.93 -14.05 -15.29
C SER A 21 14.81 -13.47 -16.42
N LEU A 22 16.12 -13.73 -16.38
CA LEU A 22 17.00 -13.35 -17.50
C LEU A 22 16.55 -13.97 -18.84
N GLN A 23 16.00 -15.19 -18.80
CA GLN A 23 15.46 -15.83 -20.00
C GLN A 23 14.20 -15.12 -20.47
N ALA A 24 13.26 -14.84 -19.58
CA ALA A 24 12.01 -14.15 -19.94
C ALA A 24 12.27 -12.73 -20.47
N LEU A 25 13.32 -12.04 -19.98
CA LEU A 25 13.75 -10.76 -20.52
C LEU A 25 14.31 -10.91 -21.95
N ALA A 26 15.17 -11.90 -22.19
CA ALA A 26 15.69 -12.20 -23.54
C ALA A 26 14.55 -12.52 -24.52
N ASP A 27 13.58 -13.34 -24.09
CA ASP A 27 12.41 -13.71 -24.90
C ASP A 27 11.56 -12.48 -25.25
N LYS A 28 11.33 -11.56 -24.29
CA LYS A 28 10.62 -10.29 -24.52
C LYS A 28 11.37 -9.33 -25.44
N LEU A 29 12.70 -9.40 -25.46
CA LEU A 29 13.56 -8.67 -26.40
C LEU A 29 13.60 -9.33 -27.80
N GLY A 30 12.79 -10.36 -28.06
CA GLY A 30 12.78 -11.08 -29.33
C GLY A 30 14.06 -11.90 -29.58
N ASN A 31 14.80 -12.25 -28.52
CA ASN A 31 16.08 -12.95 -28.57
C ASN A 31 17.19 -12.25 -29.40
N VAL A 32 17.03 -10.95 -29.67
CA VAL A 32 18.11 -10.10 -30.22
C VAL A 32 19.30 -10.06 -29.25
N ILE A 33 19.01 -10.18 -27.94
CA ILE A 33 20.00 -10.23 -26.88
C ILE A 33 19.82 -11.52 -26.10
N THR A 34 20.88 -12.32 -26.03
CA THR A 34 20.85 -13.61 -25.34
C THR A 34 20.87 -13.46 -23.83
N LYS A 35 20.36 -14.47 -23.12
CA LYS A 35 20.45 -14.59 -21.64
C LYS A 35 21.89 -14.39 -21.14
N GLN A 36 22.88 -14.94 -21.85
CA GLN A 36 24.30 -14.81 -21.50
C GLN A 36 24.78 -13.37 -21.59
N SER A 37 24.33 -12.63 -22.62
CA SER A 37 24.65 -11.21 -22.79
C SER A 37 24.02 -10.36 -21.70
N LEU A 38 22.75 -10.61 -21.37
CA LEU A 38 22.06 -9.96 -20.24
C LEU A 38 22.76 -10.24 -18.90
N ASN A 39 23.24 -11.47 -18.68
CA ASN A 39 24.01 -11.80 -17.48
C ASN A 39 25.34 -11.03 -17.42
N LYS A 40 26.04 -10.87 -18.55
CA LYS A 40 27.26 -10.05 -18.61
C LYS A 40 26.97 -8.57 -18.33
N TYR A 41 25.83 -8.06 -18.78
CA TYR A 41 25.35 -6.72 -18.44
C TYR A 41 25.11 -6.55 -16.94
N GLU A 42 24.37 -7.48 -16.31
CA GLU A 42 24.12 -7.44 -14.86
C GLU A 42 25.42 -7.52 -14.04
N GLN A 43 26.41 -8.27 -14.52
CA GLN A 43 27.74 -8.39 -13.90
C GLN A 43 28.66 -7.19 -14.18
N GLY A 44 28.29 -6.28 -15.08
CA GLY A 44 29.12 -5.13 -15.46
C GLY A 44 30.31 -5.47 -16.36
N ILE A 45 30.32 -6.68 -16.92
CA ILE A 45 31.37 -7.17 -17.83
C ILE A 45 31.21 -6.55 -19.23
N MET A 46 29.99 -6.20 -19.59
CA MET A 46 29.63 -5.64 -20.88
C MET A 46 28.64 -4.48 -20.67
N LYS A 47 28.60 -3.52 -21.60
CA LYS A 47 27.61 -2.44 -21.60
C LYS A 47 26.76 -2.51 -22.86
N PRO A 48 25.45 -2.22 -22.77
CA PRO A 48 24.61 -2.13 -23.96
C PRO A 48 24.95 -0.89 -24.79
N ASP A 49 24.65 -0.94 -26.08
CA ASP A 49 24.55 0.27 -26.90
C ASP A 49 23.24 1.04 -26.62
N SER A 50 23.10 2.21 -27.23
CA SER A 50 21.94 3.10 -27.02
C SER A 50 20.62 2.48 -27.47
N SER A 51 20.62 1.66 -28.54
CA SER A 51 19.41 1.02 -29.06
C SER A 51 18.90 -0.04 -28.09
N ILE A 52 19.82 -0.83 -27.55
CA ILE A 52 19.55 -1.86 -26.54
C ILE A 52 19.05 -1.22 -25.24
N LEU A 53 19.68 -0.12 -24.83
CA LEU A 53 19.32 0.60 -23.61
C LEU A 53 17.86 1.09 -23.65
N ILE A 54 17.44 1.67 -24.77
CA ILE A 54 16.05 2.10 -24.98
C ILE A 54 15.09 0.90 -24.98
N ALA A 55 15.47 -0.21 -25.62
CA ALA A 55 14.66 -1.42 -25.62
C ALA A 55 14.48 -2.01 -24.22
N LEU A 56 15.54 -2.01 -23.40
CA LEU A 56 15.50 -2.43 -22.00
C LEU A 56 14.58 -1.54 -21.17
N ALA A 57 14.72 -0.21 -21.28
CA ALA A 57 13.87 0.76 -20.59
C ALA A 57 12.39 0.52 -20.88
N ASN A 58 12.03 0.39 -22.16
CA ASN A 58 10.65 0.16 -22.60
C ASN A 58 10.07 -1.17 -22.09
N ILE A 59 10.81 -2.28 -22.19
CA ILE A 59 10.32 -3.60 -21.77
C ILE A 59 10.18 -3.71 -20.25
N LEU A 60 11.07 -3.05 -19.52
CA LEU A 60 11.10 -3.06 -18.06
C LEU A 60 10.20 -1.97 -17.44
N ASN A 61 9.62 -1.09 -18.28
CA ASN A 61 8.77 0.01 -17.88
C ASN A 61 9.46 0.94 -16.87
N VAL A 62 10.69 1.36 -17.20
CA VAL A 62 11.48 2.33 -16.44
C VAL A 62 12.07 3.37 -17.39
N SER A 63 12.43 4.55 -16.89
CA SER A 63 13.16 5.55 -17.68
C SER A 63 14.57 5.07 -18.05
N VAL A 64 15.17 5.62 -19.12
CA VAL A 64 16.58 5.34 -19.45
C VAL A 64 17.50 5.79 -18.32
N ASP A 65 17.19 6.94 -17.71
CA ASP A 65 17.99 7.52 -16.63
C ASP A 65 18.04 6.60 -15.39
N PHE A 66 17.00 5.78 -15.17
CA PHE A 66 16.95 4.80 -14.09
C PHE A 66 18.23 3.96 -13.98
N PHE A 67 18.84 3.60 -15.13
CA PHE A 67 20.03 2.74 -15.16
C PHE A 67 21.32 3.41 -14.68
N PHE A 68 21.34 4.73 -14.51
CA PHE A 68 22.56 5.50 -14.22
C PHE A 68 22.57 6.12 -12.82
N TYR A 69 21.48 6.03 -12.07
CA TYR A 69 21.47 6.53 -10.69
C TYR A 69 22.06 5.53 -9.71
N GLU A 70 22.78 6.05 -8.73
CA GLU A 70 23.27 5.28 -7.61
C GLU A 70 22.08 4.66 -6.85
N PRO A 71 22.01 3.33 -6.75
CA PRO A 71 21.04 2.70 -5.87
C PRO A 71 21.39 3.06 -4.43
N LEU A 72 20.39 3.37 -3.60
CA LEU A 72 20.60 3.42 -2.16
C LEU A 72 21.04 2.03 -1.70
N GLU A 73 22.29 1.92 -1.25
CA GLU A 73 22.85 0.63 -0.86
C GLU A 73 22.16 0.11 0.41
N ASN A 74 21.96 -1.20 0.47
CA ASN A 74 21.57 -1.95 1.67
C ASN A 74 20.19 -1.61 2.28
N ILE A 75 19.16 -1.37 1.46
CA ILE A 75 17.78 -1.38 1.96
C ILE A 75 17.34 -2.83 2.24
N THR A 76 17.49 -3.25 3.49
CA THR A 76 16.88 -4.48 4.02
C THR A 76 15.53 -4.12 4.61
N LEU A 77 14.47 -4.71 4.09
CA LEU A 77 13.14 -4.54 4.65
C LEU A 77 13.04 -5.45 5.89
N ASP A 78 12.94 -4.85 7.08
CA ASP A 78 12.75 -5.60 8.31
C ASP A 78 11.26 -5.86 8.54
N ASN A 79 10.98 -6.96 9.24
CA ASN A 79 9.62 -7.36 9.60
C ASN A 79 8.67 -7.41 8.39
N VAL A 80 9.19 -7.62 7.17
CA VAL A 80 8.31 -8.02 6.10
C VAL A 80 7.89 -9.43 6.43
N ARG A 81 6.78 -9.51 7.15
CA ARG A 81 5.86 -10.61 7.02
C ARG A 81 5.33 -10.48 5.60
N PHE A 82 6.18 -10.83 4.63
CA PHE A 82 5.76 -11.39 3.38
C PHE A 82 5.03 -12.62 3.85
N ARG A 83 3.76 -12.45 4.19
CA ARG A 83 2.79 -13.48 3.96
C ARG A 83 3.27 -14.12 2.67
N LYS A 84 3.37 -15.45 2.70
CA LYS A 84 3.02 -16.19 1.51
C LYS A 84 1.63 -15.68 1.19
N PHE A 85 1.60 -14.56 0.45
CA PHE A 85 0.41 -13.87 0.04
C PHE A 85 -0.47 -14.97 -0.48
N SER A 86 -1.77 -14.88 -0.16
CA SER A 86 -2.83 -15.77 -0.64
C SER A 86 -2.31 -16.72 -1.71
N THR A 87 -2.44 -18.04 -1.57
CA THR A 87 -1.99 -19.12 -2.51
C THR A 87 -1.90 -18.79 -4.02
N LYS A 88 -2.57 -17.74 -4.45
CA LYS A 88 -2.52 -16.89 -5.64
C LYS A 88 -1.24 -16.07 -5.95
N ILE A 89 -0.27 -15.84 -5.06
CA ILE A 89 0.99 -15.15 -5.41
C ILE A 89 2.16 -16.12 -5.46
N ASN A 90 2.87 -16.12 -6.58
CA ASN A 90 4.05 -16.96 -6.76
C ASN A 90 5.35 -16.24 -6.30
N LYS A 91 6.43 -17.01 -6.17
CA LYS A 91 7.73 -16.51 -5.72
C LYS A 91 8.27 -15.34 -6.54
N THR A 92 8.05 -15.36 -7.86
CA THR A 92 8.50 -14.29 -8.76
C THR A 92 7.74 -12.99 -8.53
N GLN A 93 6.42 -13.08 -8.33
CA GLN A 93 5.59 -11.93 -7.99
C GLN A 93 5.95 -11.36 -6.61
N SER A 94 6.19 -12.21 -5.60
CA SER A 94 6.67 -11.74 -4.29
C SER A 94 7.99 -10.97 -4.40
N CYS A 95 8.95 -11.48 -5.18
CA CYS A 95 10.22 -10.80 -5.41
C CYS A 95 10.04 -9.46 -6.16
N SER A 96 9.12 -9.40 -7.14
CA SER A 96 8.76 -8.16 -7.83
C SER A 96 8.16 -7.12 -6.89
N ILE A 97 7.22 -7.52 -6.03
CA ILE A 97 6.60 -6.67 -5.00
C ILE A 97 7.67 -6.11 -4.06
N GLU A 98 8.56 -6.97 -3.56
CA GLU A 98 9.66 -6.58 -2.68
C GLU A 98 10.58 -5.54 -3.32
N GLU A 99 10.99 -5.77 -4.57
CA GLU A 99 11.94 -4.88 -5.27
C GLU A 99 11.27 -3.54 -5.65
N LYS A 100 9.98 -3.55 -6.02
CA LYS A 100 9.21 -2.31 -6.22
C LYS A 100 9.08 -1.50 -4.92
N ALA A 101 8.82 -2.17 -3.80
CA ALA A 101 8.75 -1.52 -2.50
C ALA A 101 10.11 -0.90 -2.12
N LYS A 102 11.22 -1.65 -2.27
CA LYS A 102 12.57 -1.13 -2.03
C LYS A 102 12.87 0.10 -2.86
N GLU A 103 12.55 0.10 -4.15
CA GLU A 103 12.78 1.27 -5.01
C GLU A 103 11.92 2.47 -4.59
N ALA A 104 10.65 2.27 -4.27
CA ALA A 104 9.78 3.34 -3.81
C ALA A 104 10.24 3.93 -2.46
N ILE A 105 10.68 3.08 -1.54
CA ILE A 105 11.23 3.50 -0.25
C ILE A 105 12.57 4.23 -0.44
N ALA A 106 13.42 3.76 -1.36
CA ALA A 106 14.67 4.41 -1.72
C ALA A 106 14.43 5.86 -2.19
N ARG A 107 13.50 6.06 -3.12
CA ARG A 107 13.15 7.41 -3.63
C ARG A 107 12.66 8.32 -2.50
N ARG A 108 11.83 7.79 -1.58
CA ARG A 108 11.36 8.55 -0.41
C ARG A 108 12.48 8.91 0.55
N LEU A 109 13.35 7.96 0.90
CA LEU A 109 14.52 8.18 1.76
C LEU A 109 15.45 9.26 1.19
N ARG A 110 15.67 9.27 -0.13
CA ARG A 110 16.52 10.29 -0.78
C ARG A 110 16.00 11.70 -0.50
N ILE A 111 14.72 11.97 -0.73
CA ILE A 111 14.15 13.31 -0.44
C ILE A 111 14.08 13.59 1.05
N PHE A 112 13.71 12.59 1.85
CA PHE A 112 13.63 12.75 3.29
C PHE A 112 14.97 13.20 3.89
N ASN A 113 16.06 12.57 3.46
CA ASN A 113 17.41 12.92 3.87
C ASN A 113 17.84 14.29 3.35
N LEU A 114 17.50 14.64 2.11
CA LEU A 114 17.81 15.97 1.54
C LEU A 114 17.14 17.12 2.30
N LEU A 115 15.91 16.90 2.78
CA LEU A 115 15.17 17.89 3.57
C LEU A 115 15.63 17.97 5.03
N GLY A 116 16.44 17.01 5.51
CA GLY A 116 16.86 16.95 6.91
C GLY A 116 15.70 16.73 7.89
N ASN A 117 14.60 16.15 7.42
CA ASN A 117 13.40 15.93 8.22
C ASN A 117 13.67 14.91 9.34
N LYS A 118 12.95 15.06 10.46
CA LYS A 118 12.84 14.01 11.48
C LYS A 118 11.45 13.40 11.35
N ASN A 119 11.38 12.07 11.36
CA ASN A 119 10.10 11.36 11.32
C ASN A 119 9.79 10.89 12.73
N GLU A 120 8.79 11.48 13.36
CA GLU A 120 8.27 11.02 14.64
C GLU A 120 7.01 10.19 14.35
N VAL A 121 7.06 8.92 14.71
CA VAL A 121 5.92 8.01 14.51
C VAL A 121 5.10 7.98 15.78
N ALA A 122 3.83 8.34 15.67
CA ALA A 122 2.89 8.26 16.78
C ALA A 122 2.77 6.82 17.26
N GLN A 123 3.01 6.61 18.55
CA GLN A 123 2.90 5.29 19.15
C GLN A 123 1.46 5.03 19.57
N PHE A 124 1.02 3.78 19.40
CA PHE A 124 -0.22 3.29 19.98
C PHE A 124 0.10 2.09 20.87
N ASN A 125 -0.46 2.07 22.08
CA ASN A 125 -0.30 0.96 23.00
C ASN A 125 -1.62 0.63 23.69
N PHE A 126 -1.99 -0.64 23.61
CA PHE A 126 -3.18 -1.21 24.24
C PHE A 126 -2.88 -2.49 25.05
N GLY A 127 -1.68 -3.05 24.92
CA GLY A 127 -1.36 -4.40 25.41
C GLY A 127 -1.67 -5.50 24.38
N GLU A 128 -1.82 -6.74 24.84
CA GLU A 128 -2.11 -7.88 23.98
C GLU A 128 -3.58 -7.89 23.53
N VAL A 129 -3.79 -7.96 22.21
CA VAL A 129 -5.11 -8.02 21.61
C VAL A 129 -5.57 -9.46 21.42
N THR A 130 -6.83 -9.69 21.76
CA THR A 130 -7.53 -10.97 21.62
C THR A 130 -8.92 -10.73 21.04
N ASN A 131 -9.65 -11.81 20.72
CA ASN A 131 -11.01 -11.70 20.21
C ASN A 131 -11.97 -10.99 21.18
N SER A 132 -11.71 -11.02 22.49
CA SER A 132 -12.60 -10.41 23.49
C SER A 132 -12.37 -8.91 23.67
N ASN A 133 -11.20 -8.37 23.29
CA ASN A 133 -10.84 -6.97 23.57
C ASN A 133 -10.53 -6.14 22.30
N VAL A 134 -10.65 -6.72 21.10
CA VAL A 134 -10.34 -6.00 19.84
C VAL A 134 -11.20 -4.75 19.60
N GLU A 135 -12.45 -4.74 20.07
CA GLU A 135 -13.33 -3.56 20.01
C GLU A 135 -12.81 -2.44 20.93
N GLU A 136 -12.38 -2.80 22.13
CA GLU A 136 -11.79 -1.87 23.10
C GLU A 136 -10.47 -1.31 22.58
N ALA A 137 -9.66 -2.13 21.91
CA ALA A 137 -8.44 -1.69 21.25
C ALA A 137 -8.72 -0.63 20.18
N ALA A 138 -9.72 -0.87 19.32
CA ALA A 138 -10.11 0.09 18.28
C ALA A 138 -10.67 1.39 18.86
N MET A 139 -11.46 1.31 19.94
CA MET A 139 -11.96 2.50 20.64
C MET A 139 -10.83 3.28 21.34
N SER A 140 -9.90 2.58 21.98
CA SER A 140 -8.72 3.18 22.61
C SER A 140 -7.83 3.88 21.58
N PHE A 141 -7.66 3.28 20.40
CA PHE A 141 -6.96 3.93 19.28
C PHE A 141 -7.62 5.25 18.90
N ARG A 142 -8.94 5.23 18.65
CA ARG A 142 -9.69 6.46 18.31
C ARG A 142 -9.61 7.53 19.40
N LEU A 143 -9.58 7.12 20.67
CA LEU A 143 -9.45 8.03 21.80
C LEU A 143 -8.04 8.64 21.89
N GLN A 144 -7.00 7.81 21.82
CA GLN A 144 -5.60 8.25 21.92
C GLN A 144 -5.20 9.18 20.77
N TRP A 145 -5.78 8.97 19.58
CA TRP A 145 -5.52 9.78 18.38
C TRP A 145 -6.59 10.86 18.16
N GLU A 146 -7.45 11.10 19.15
CA GLU A 146 -8.47 12.16 19.14
C GLU A 146 -9.38 12.16 17.89
N LEU A 147 -9.63 10.99 17.30
CA LEU A 147 -10.38 10.83 16.05
C LEU A 147 -11.90 11.07 16.21
N GLY A 148 -12.36 11.34 17.43
CA GLY A 148 -13.78 11.50 17.76
C GLY A 148 -14.61 10.25 17.44
N ASN A 149 -15.90 10.45 17.20
CA ASN A 149 -16.85 9.39 16.83
C ASN A 149 -17.30 9.45 15.36
N ASP A 150 -17.00 10.53 14.64
CA ASP A 150 -17.40 10.69 13.24
C ASP A 150 -16.59 9.78 12.30
N PRO A 151 -17.07 9.53 11.06
CA PRO A 151 -16.28 8.84 10.05
C PRO A 151 -14.91 9.50 9.90
N ILE A 152 -13.86 8.68 9.82
CA ILE A 152 -12.53 9.18 9.48
C ILE A 152 -12.64 9.71 8.04
N ASN A 153 -12.29 10.97 7.82
CA ASN A 153 -12.41 11.58 6.49
C ASN A 153 -11.44 10.95 5.49
N ASP A 154 -10.17 10.80 5.89
CA ASP A 154 -9.10 10.25 5.07
C ASP A 154 -8.14 9.49 5.99
N VAL A 155 -8.10 8.16 5.85
CA VAL A 155 -7.26 7.30 6.67
C VAL A 155 -5.80 7.43 6.28
N ILE A 156 -5.52 7.54 4.98
CA ILE A 156 -4.16 7.58 4.47
C ILE A 156 -3.46 8.85 4.95
N THR A 157 -4.10 10.01 4.80
CA THR A 157 -3.59 11.29 5.30
C THR A 157 -3.44 11.26 6.82
N MET A 158 -4.43 10.73 7.53
CA MET A 158 -4.35 10.59 8.99
C MET A 158 -3.13 9.77 9.42
N LEU A 159 -2.84 8.64 8.75
CA LEU A 159 -1.63 7.85 9.06
C LEU A 159 -0.34 8.59 8.70
N GLU A 160 -0.29 9.29 7.56
CA GLU A 160 0.87 10.10 7.15
C GLU A 160 1.16 11.22 8.14
N ASP A 161 0.13 11.91 8.63
CA ASP A 161 0.24 12.99 9.63
C ASP A 161 0.76 12.46 10.99
N HIS A 162 0.60 11.16 11.24
CA HIS A 162 1.13 10.46 12.43
C HIS A 162 2.47 9.75 12.18
N GLY A 163 3.15 10.07 11.07
CA GLY A 163 4.51 9.64 10.77
C GLY A 163 4.64 8.31 10.04
N TYR A 164 3.54 7.68 9.61
CA TYR A 164 3.59 6.47 8.80
C TYR A 164 3.82 6.79 7.32
N TRP A 165 4.75 6.08 6.69
CA TRP A 165 4.96 6.22 5.25
C TRP A 165 4.04 5.29 4.49
N ILE A 166 3.03 5.87 3.84
CA ILE A 166 2.15 5.12 2.96
C ILE A 166 2.69 5.13 1.53
N ILE A 167 2.97 3.95 0.98
CA ILE A 167 3.54 3.78 -0.36
C ILE A 167 2.64 2.87 -1.18
N GLU A 168 2.22 3.32 -2.36
CA GLU A 168 1.49 2.48 -3.31
C GLU A 168 2.44 1.90 -4.36
N ILE A 169 2.26 0.61 -4.67
CA ILE A 169 2.98 -0.07 -5.75
C ILE A 169 2.02 -0.85 -6.65
N GLU A 170 2.40 -0.99 -7.92
CA GLU A 170 1.70 -1.88 -8.83
C GLU A 170 1.96 -3.34 -8.48
N ALA A 171 0.89 -4.09 -8.19
CA ALA A 171 0.99 -5.48 -7.80
C ALA A 171 -0.24 -6.29 -8.25
N PRO A 172 -0.14 -7.62 -8.35
CA PRO A 172 -1.27 -8.47 -8.73
C PRO A 172 -2.44 -8.37 -7.73
N GLY A 173 -3.67 -8.62 -8.19
CA GLY A 173 -4.88 -8.56 -7.35
C GLY A 173 -4.94 -9.56 -6.17
N GLY A 174 -3.94 -10.43 -6.00
CA GLY A 174 -3.77 -11.27 -4.81
C GLY A 174 -3.01 -10.60 -3.66
N PHE A 175 -2.44 -9.41 -3.90
CA PHE A 175 -1.64 -8.63 -2.95
C PHE A 175 -2.40 -7.40 -2.50
N ASP A 176 -2.74 -7.25 -1.23
CA ASP A 176 -3.44 -6.04 -0.75
C ASP A 176 -2.49 -5.02 -0.09
N GLY A 177 -1.51 -5.50 0.67
CA GLY A 177 -0.49 -4.67 1.30
C GLY A 177 0.48 -5.48 2.16
N PHE A 178 1.45 -4.78 2.75
CA PHE A 178 2.23 -5.25 3.89
C PHE A 178 2.77 -4.07 4.70
N HIS A 179 3.01 -4.30 5.98
CA HIS A 179 3.82 -3.42 6.84
C HIS A 179 5.30 -3.84 6.83
N THR A 180 6.20 -2.86 6.89
CA THR A 180 7.64 -3.07 7.09
C THR A 180 8.24 -1.89 7.86
N ARG A 181 9.40 -2.12 8.46
CA ARG A 181 10.20 -1.09 9.10
C ARG A 181 11.57 -1.01 8.45
N ILE A 182 12.05 0.21 8.24
CA ILE A 182 13.45 0.47 7.88
C ILE A 182 13.98 1.55 8.82
N LEU A 183 15.06 1.27 9.54
CA LEU A 183 15.61 2.16 10.56
C LEU A 183 14.52 2.54 11.58
N ASN A 184 14.11 3.80 11.61
CA ASN A 184 13.08 4.35 12.49
C ASN A 184 11.78 4.70 11.73
N TYR A 185 11.65 4.29 10.47
CA TYR A 185 10.48 4.58 9.63
C TYR A 185 9.53 3.39 9.63
N GLU A 186 8.28 3.64 10.02
CA GLU A 186 7.17 2.69 9.87
C GLU A 186 6.54 2.89 8.50
N ILE A 187 6.51 1.83 7.69
CA ILE A 187 6.15 1.91 6.27
C ILE A 187 5.03 0.92 5.99
N ILE A 188 3.95 1.42 5.39
CA ILE A 188 2.83 0.61 4.92
C ILE A 188 2.84 0.67 3.40
N VAL A 189 3.06 -0.49 2.79
CA VAL A 189 3.04 -0.67 1.34
C VAL A 189 1.69 -1.23 0.93
N LEU A 190 1.00 -0.57 0.02
CA LEU A 190 -0.33 -0.95 -0.46
C LEU A 190 -0.31 -1.24 -1.96
N ARG A 191 -1.23 -2.07 -2.42
CA ARG A 191 -1.51 -2.20 -3.86
C ARG A 191 -2.15 -0.91 -4.37
N LYS A 192 -1.57 -0.33 -5.42
CA LYS A 192 -2.22 0.71 -6.20
C LYS A 192 -3.52 0.17 -6.80
N ILE A 193 -4.66 0.75 -6.43
CA ILE A 193 -5.96 0.31 -6.97
C ILE A 193 -6.16 0.83 -8.39
N ALA A 194 -6.84 0.05 -9.23
CA ALA A 194 -7.26 0.54 -10.54
C ALA A 194 -8.38 1.59 -10.40
N PRO A 195 -8.56 2.52 -11.36
CA PRO A 195 -9.66 3.50 -11.34
C PRO A 195 -11.07 2.91 -11.24
N SER A 196 -11.24 1.64 -11.66
CA SER A 196 -12.49 0.90 -11.58
C SER A 196 -12.73 0.20 -10.23
N GLU A 197 -11.72 0.16 -9.36
CA GLU A 197 -11.81 -0.45 -8.03
C GLU A 197 -12.31 0.55 -6.98
N ASP A 198 -12.91 0.00 -5.94
CA ASP A 198 -13.53 0.77 -4.86
C ASP A 198 -12.48 1.28 -3.86
N GLN A 199 -12.48 2.59 -3.63
CA GLN A 199 -11.53 3.29 -2.76
C GLN A 199 -11.62 2.85 -1.30
N VAL A 200 -12.77 2.33 -0.84
CA VAL A 200 -12.91 1.79 0.53
C VAL A 200 -11.97 0.62 0.81
N ARG A 201 -11.41 -0.02 -0.24
CA ARG A 201 -10.38 -1.05 -0.10
C ARG A 201 -9.07 -0.47 0.43
N ARG A 202 -8.65 0.70 -0.08
CA ARG A 202 -7.38 1.34 0.33
C ARG A 202 -7.32 1.57 1.82
N ARG A 203 -8.34 2.25 2.37
CA ARG A 203 -8.39 2.56 3.80
C ARG A 203 -8.46 1.31 4.69
N MET A 204 -9.18 0.28 4.25
CA MET A 204 -9.27 -0.98 5.00
C MET A 204 -7.93 -1.69 5.00
N SER A 205 -7.26 -1.77 3.84
CA SER A 205 -5.92 -2.35 3.74
C SER A 205 -4.91 -1.54 4.55
N ALA A 206 -4.96 -0.21 4.49
CA ALA A 206 -4.08 0.66 5.27
C ALA A 206 -4.24 0.45 6.78
N LEU A 207 -5.47 0.44 7.31
CA LEU A 207 -5.71 0.18 8.73
C LEU A 207 -5.39 -1.27 9.12
N HIS A 208 -5.54 -2.23 8.22
CA HIS A 208 -5.15 -3.61 8.46
C HIS A 208 -3.63 -3.76 8.61
N GLU A 209 -2.85 -3.17 7.71
CA GLU A 209 -1.39 -3.18 7.81
C GLU A 209 -0.90 -2.31 8.98
N PHE A 210 -1.57 -1.19 9.27
CA PHE A 210 -1.33 -0.42 10.48
C PHE A 210 -1.56 -1.27 11.74
N ALA A 211 -2.63 -2.07 11.79
CA ALA A 211 -2.89 -2.97 12.90
C ALA A 211 -1.75 -3.98 13.11
N HIS A 212 -1.19 -4.54 12.04
CA HIS A 212 0.01 -5.39 12.13
C HIS A 212 1.22 -4.66 12.73
N SER A 213 1.35 -3.36 12.48
CA SER A 213 2.45 -2.55 13.00
C SER A 213 2.32 -2.21 14.49
N VAL A 214 1.09 -2.05 15.00
CA VAL A 214 0.86 -1.53 16.36
C VAL A 214 0.29 -2.54 17.35
N LEU A 215 -0.42 -3.56 16.89
CA LEU A 215 -1.04 -4.55 17.77
C LEU A 215 -0.01 -5.59 18.22
N ARG A 216 -0.17 -6.02 19.47
CA ARG A 216 0.61 -7.11 20.04
C ARG A 216 -0.30 -8.31 20.23
N PHE A 217 0.20 -9.49 19.90
CA PHE A 217 -0.54 -10.74 20.01
C PHE A 217 0.16 -11.68 20.97
N GLY A 218 -0.62 -12.44 21.75
CA GLY A 218 -0.07 -13.48 22.60
C GLY A 218 0.60 -14.58 21.79
N LYS A 219 1.62 -15.23 22.35
CA LYS A 219 2.47 -16.23 21.64
C LYS A 219 1.71 -17.45 21.10
N GLU A 220 0.53 -17.74 21.64
CA GLU A 220 -0.30 -18.89 21.24
C GLU A 220 -1.26 -18.57 20.08
N ILE A 221 -1.40 -17.29 19.72
CA ILE A 221 -2.27 -16.86 18.63
C ILE A 221 -1.66 -17.31 17.30
N SER A 222 -2.46 -18.02 16.49
CA SER A 222 -2.02 -18.42 15.16
C SER A 222 -1.98 -17.23 14.20
N GLU A 223 -1.13 -17.27 13.18
CA GLU A 223 -1.10 -16.23 12.13
C GLU A 223 -2.50 -15.96 11.52
N LYS A 224 -3.31 -17.02 11.35
CA LYS A 224 -4.68 -16.89 10.85
C LYS A 224 -5.59 -16.09 11.80
N GLU A 225 -5.34 -16.18 13.10
CA GLU A 225 -6.09 -15.43 14.11
C GLU A 225 -5.60 -13.99 14.23
N GLU A 226 -4.28 -13.73 14.19
CA GLU A 226 -3.74 -12.36 14.11
C GLU A 226 -4.38 -11.60 12.96
N GLU A 227 -4.52 -12.26 11.82
CA GLU A 227 -5.11 -11.69 10.60
C GLU A 227 -6.60 -11.35 10.72
N LYS A 228 -7.33 -12.19 11.45
CA LYS A 228 -8.72 -11.89 11.80
C LYS A 228 -8.79 -10.71 12.76
N LEU A 229 -7.88 -10.63 13.73
CA LEU A 229 -7.83 -9.54 14.71
C LEU A 229 -7.45 -8.21 14.05
N CYS A 230 -6.46 -8.16 13.15
CA CYS A 230 -6.11 -6.97 12.38
C CYS A 230 -7.30 -6.49 11.53
N THR A 231 -7.99 -7.43 10.86
CA THR A 231 -9.20 -7.10 10.08
C THR A 231 -10.33 -6.59 10.99
N ALA A 232 -10.55 -7.22 12.14
CA ALA A 232 -11.57 -6.81 13.10
C ALA A 232 -11.28 -5.42 13.67
N PHE A 233 -10.02 -5.17 14.06
CA PHE A 233 -9.54 -3.87 14.52
C PHE A 233 -9.76 -2.79 13.45
N ALA A 234 -9.27 -2.98 12.23
CA ALA A 234 -9.42 -2.01 11.14
C ALA A 234 -10.89 -1.67 10.88
N SER A 235 -11.75 -2.70 10.86
CA SER A 235 -13.19 -2.55 10.66
C SER A 235 -13.87 -1.83 11.83
N ALA A 236 -13.43 -2.07 13.07
CA ALA A 236 -13.95 -1.41 14.27
C ALA A 236 -13.47 0.05 14.41
N VAL A 237 -12.26 0.36 13.94
CA VAL A 237 -11.76 1.74 13.85
C VAL A 237 -12.59 2.55 12.86
N LEU A 238 -12.89 1.98 11.69
CA LEU A 238 -13.72 2.65 10.67
C LEU A 238 -15.17 2.81 11.11
N TYR A 239 -15.77 1.77 11.71
CA TYR A 239 -17.17 1.77 12.12
C TYR A 239 -17.31 1.30 13.59
N PRO A 240 -17.24 2.24 14.56
CA PRO A 240 -17.16 1.95 15.99
C PRO A 240 -18.39 1.22 16.54
N TYR A 241 -18.17 0.31 17.50
CA TYR A 241 -19.18 -0.54 18.12
C TYR A 241 -20.49 0.21 18.50
N ASN A 242 -20.34 1.29 19.26
CA ASN A 242 -21.45 2.12 19.74
C ASN A 242 -22.28 2.71 18.59
N LEU A 243 -21.65 3.03 17.46
CA LEU A 243 -22.33 3.58 16.30
C LEU A 243 -22.97 2.52 15.43
N VAL A 244 -22.38 1.32 15.34
CA VAL A 244 -23.05 0.17 14.71
C VAL A 244 -24.39 -0.10 15.41
N LEU A 245 -24.39 -0.16 16.76
CA LEU A 245 -25.61 -0.36 17.54
C LEU A 245 -26.64 0.74 17.33
N LYS A 246 -26.19 2.01 17.33
CA LYS A 246 -27.06 3.19 17.18
C LYS A 246 -27.70 3.26 15.79
N GLU A 247 -26.93 3.01 14.74
CA GLU A 247 -27.36 3.26 13.36
C GLU A 247 -28.06 2.06 12.71
N MET A 248 -27.63 0.84 13.03
CA MET A 248 -28.25 -0.37 12.48
C MET A 248 -29.44 -0.88 13.30
N ASN A 249 -29.67 -0.30 14.49
CA ASN A 249 -30.77 -0.54 15.42
C ASN A 249 -30.94 -2.02 15.83
N ALA A 250 -30.65 -2.33 17.09
CA ALA A 250 -30.82 -3.68 17.63
C ALA A 250 -32.29 -4.16 17.49
N GLY A 251 -32.51 -5.26 16.79
CA GLY A 251 -33.84 -5.88 16.64
C GLY A 251 -34.48 -5.78 15.24
N LYS A 252 -33.84 -5.15 14.25
CA LYS A 252 -34.31 -5.20 12.86
C LYS A 252 -34.15 -6.61 12.26
N PHE A 253 -35.22 -7.12 11.64
CA PHE A 253 -35.21 -8.39 10.89
C PHE A 253 -34.92 -8.22 9.38
N HIS A 254 -35.07 -7.00 8.85
CA HIS A 254 -34.94 -6.69 7.44
C HIS A 254 -33.93 -5.56 7.23
N PHE A 255 -32.96 -5.78 6.35
CA PHE A 255 -31.98 -4.80 5.91
C PHE A 255 -32.17 -4.56 4.42
N TYR A 256 -32.34 -3.30 4.03
CA TYR A 256 -32.47 -2.91 2.63
C TYR A 256 -31.11 -2.55 2.04
N THR A 257 -30.90 -2.85 0.76
CA THR A 257 -29.65 -2.53 0.05
C THR A 257 -29.34 -1.03 0.12
N GLN A 258 -30.35 -0.17 0.05
CA GLN A 258 -30.22 1.29 0.12
C GLN A 258 -29.66 1.75 1.47
N GLU A 259 -30.06 1.13 2.58
CA GLU A 259 -29.53 1.42 3.91
C GLU A 259 -28.02 1.09 3.98
N LEU A 260 -27.62 -0.07 3.42
CA LEU A 260 -26.21 -0.46 3.37
C LEU A 260 -25.37 0.49 2.49
N TYR A 261 -25.94 1.01 1.40
CA TYR A 261 -25.26 2.02 0.57
C TYR A 261 -25.08 3.35 1.31
N LEU A 262 -26.06 3.78 2.10
CA LEU A 262 -25.92 4.99 2.91
C LEU A 262 -24.84 4.83 3.99
N LEU A 263 -24.79 3.67 4.64
CA LEU A 263 -23.73 3.35 5.61
C LEU A 263 -22.35 3.29 4.94
N LYS A 264 -22.25 2.67 3.76
CA LYS A 264 -21.00 2.63 2.97
C LYS A 264 -20.49 4.03 2.63
N GLU A 265 -21.37 4.88 2.09
CA GLU A 265 -21.05 6.25 1.69
C GLU A 265 -20.64 7.11 2.90
N LYS A 266 -21.29 6.90 4.05
CA LYS A 266 -20.99 7.63 5.29
C LYS A 266 -19.66 7.18 5.92
N TRP A 267 -19.49 5.89 6.13
CA TRP A 267 -18.38 5.33 6.93
C TRP A 267 -17.17 4.91 6.09
N GLY A 268 -17.29 4.92 4.77
CA GLY A 268 -16.22 4.50 3.86
C GLY A 268 -15.86 3.03 4.03
N ILE A 269 -16.83 2.16 4.30
CA ILE A 269 -16.60 0.72 4.54
C ILE A 269 -17.42 -0.10 3.54
N SER A 270 -16.85 -1.18 3.00
CA SER A 270 -17.56 -2.04 2.05
C SER A 270 -18.84 -2.62 2.65
N ILE A 271 -19.85 -2.90 1.81
CA ILE A 271 -21.09 -3.56 2.27
C ILE A 271 -20.76 -4.90 2.92
N LYS A 272 -19.80 -5.64 2.37
CA LYS A 272 -19.33 -6.88 2.98
C LYS A 272 -18.87 -6.64 4.41
N ALA A 273 -18.00 -5.65 4.63
CA ALA A 273 -17.48 -5.35 5.95
C ALA A 273 -18.55 -4.80 6.91
N ILE A 274 -19.55 -4.06 6.43
CA ILE A 274 -20.75 -3.67 7.22
C ILE A 274 -21.49 -4.92 7.73
N ILE A 275 -21.73 -5.91 6.86
CA ILE A 275 -22.40 -7.15 7.24
C ILE A 275 -21.58 -7.91 8.29
N TYR A 276 -20.26 -7.99 8.14
CA TYR A 276 -19.38 -8.61 9.13
C TYR A 276 -19.37 -7.84 10.46
N ARG A 277 -19.34 -6.49 10.45
CA ARG A 277 -19.44 -5.66 11.66
C ARG A 277 -20.75 -5.91 12.40
N ALA A 278 -21.87 -5.86 11.69
CA ALA A 278 -23.18 -6.08 12.28
C ALA A 278 -23.32 -7.50 12.89
N TYR A 279 -22.66 -8.49 12.29
CA TYR A 279 -22.55 -9.83 12.87
C TYR A 279 -21.64 -9.88 14.10
N SER A 280 -20.46 -9.25 14.05
CA SER A 280 -19.49 -9.28 15.15
C SER A 280 -20.01 -8.60 16.42
N VAL A 281 -20.82 -7.55 16.28
CA VAL A 281 -21.43 -6.85 17.42
C VAL A 281 -22.77 -7.43 17.88
N GLY A 282 -23.23 -8.53 17.28
CA GLY A 282 -24.43 -9.26 17.68
C GLY A 282 -25.77 -8.73 17.15
N ILE A 283 -25.78 -7.75 16.23
CA ILE A 283 -27.01 -7.27 15.60
C ILE A 283 -27.58 -8.33 14.65
N LEU A 284 -26.72 -8.97 13.86
CA LEU A 284 -27.13 -10.06 12.97
C LEU A 284 -27.01 -11.41 13.66
N LYS A 285 -28.10 -12.17 13.69
CA LYS A 285 -28.06 -13.60 14.00
C LYS A 285 -27.48 -14.39 12.82
N ASP A 286 -26.90 -15.55 13.09
CA ASP A 286 -26.22 -16.41 12.12
C ASP A 286 -27.04 -16.66 10.84
N PHE A 287 -28.34 -16.95 10.98
CA PHE A 287 -29.24 -17.16 9.84
C PHE A 287 -29.33 -15.93 8.92
N ILE A 288 -29.48 -14.73 9.50
CA ILE A 288 -29.60 -13.48 8.74
C ILE A 288 -28.25 -13.14 8.09
N PHE A 289 -27.15 -13.29 8.83
CA PHE A 289 -25.80 -13.09 8.32
C PHE A 289 -25.53 -13.97 7.09
N LYS A 290 -25.80 -15.28 7.16
CA LYS A 290 -25.64 -16.20 6.03
C LYS A 290 -26.48 -15.78 4.82
N LYS A 291 -27.75 -15.40 5.05
CA LYS A 291 -28.65 -14.92 3.99
C LYS A 291 -28.12 -13.64 3.33
N MET A 292 -27.64 -12.68 4.12
CA MET A 292 -27.07 -11.43 3.61
C MET A 292 -25.79 -11.69 2.82
N MET A 293 -24.93 -12.62 3.26
CA MET A 293 -23.72 -12.98 2.53
C MET A 293 -23.99 -13.65 1.18
N ILE A 294 -25.02 -14.51 1.09
CA ILE A 294 -25.48 -15.08 -0.19
C ILE A 294 -26.02 -13.98 -1.10
N SER A 295 -26.86 -13.10 -0.56
CA SER A 295 -27.37 -11.94 -1.30
C SER A 295 -26.24 -11.02 -1.76
N TYR A 296 -25.15 -10.92 -0.98
CA TYR A 296 -24.02 -10.09 -1.33
C TYR A 296 -23.29 -10.62 -2.58
N GLN A 297 -23.00 -11.92 -2.60
CA GLN A 297 -22.31 -12.57 -3.72
C GLN A 297 -23.11 -12.50 -5.03
N THR A 298 -24.44 -12.48 -4.95
CA THR A 298 -25.33 -12.43 -6.12
C THR A 298 -25.62 -11.00 -6.59
N LYS A 299 -25.83 -10.05 -5.68
CA LYS A 299 -26.28 -8.68 -6.03
C LYS A 299 -25.16 -7.67 -6.29
N PHE A 300 -23.99 -7.82 -5.66
CA PHE A 300 -22.89 -6.84 -5.77
C PHE A 300 -21.72 -7.35 -6.60
N LYS A 301 -21.94 -8.41 -7.40
CA LYS A 301 -20.91 -9.00 -8.27
C LYS A 301 -20.38 -8.01 -9.32
N LEU A 302 -21.19 -7.03 -9.71
CA LEU A 302 -20.84 -5.95 -10.66
C LEU A 302 -20.29 -4.68 -9.96
N GLY A 303 -20.09 -4.71 -8.64
CA GLY A 303 -19.62 -3.58 -7.85
C GLY A 303 -20.67 -3.03 -6.88
N GLU A 304 -20.19 -2.38 -5.84
CA GLU A 304 -21.01 -1.64 -4.88
C GLU A 304 -21.30 -0.24 -5.44
N LYS A 305 -22.56 0.20 -5.43
CA LYS A 305 -22.92 1.60 -5.71
C LYS A 305 -22.55 2.51 -4.54
N LYS A 306 -22.57 3.82 -4.81
CA LYS A 306 -22.17 4.91 -3.91
C LYS A 306 -20.68 4.85 -3.55
N VAL A 307 -20.04 6.01 -3.63
CA VAL A 307 -18.59 6.15 -3.47
C VAL A 307 -18.33 6.97 -2.23
N PHE A 308 -17.37 6.53 -1.42
CA PHE A 308 -16.89 7.34 -0.30
C PHE A 308 -16.14 8.56 -0.85
N PRO A 309 -16.37 9.79 -0.36
CA PRO A 309 -15.85 10.99 -1.01
C PRO A 309 -14.31 11.12 -1.07
N SER A 310 -13.60 10.61 -0.06
CA SER A 310 -12.13 10.68 -0.06
C SER A 310 -11.51 9.66 -1.02
N LYS A 311 -10.49 10.11 -1.75
CA LYS A 311 -9.68 9.30 -2.67
C LYS A 311 -8.72 8.34 -1.96
N GLU A 312 -8.41 8.60 -0.69
CA GLU A 312 -7.45 7.83 0.11
C GLU A 312 -6.09 7.72 -0.63
N GLU A 313 -5.55 8.83 -1.11
CA GLU A 313 -4.30 8.86 -1.87
C GLU A 313 -3.14 9.37 -0.99
N PRO A 314 -1.97 8.70 -0.98
CA PRO A 314 -0.81 9.20 -0.25
C PRO A 314 -0.35 10.55 -0.82
N THR A 315 -0.13 11.53 0.05
CA THR A 315 0.24 12.90 -0.37
C THR A 315 1.60 13.34 0.18
N LEU A 316 2.11 12.71 1.24
CA LEU A 316 3.34 13.10 1.91
C LEU A 316 4.53 13.19 0.95
N PHE A 317 4.71 12.20 0.09
CA PHE A 317 5.85 12.20 -0.84
C PHE A 317 5.79 13.34 -1.85
N ALA A 318 4.61 13.61 -2.41
CA ALA A 318 4.42 14.75 -3.32
C ALA A 318 4.66 16.09 -2.60
N LYS A 319 4.13 16.25 -1.38
CA LYS A 319 4.36 17.44 -0.53
C LYS A 319 5.85 17.67 -0.28
N MET A 320 6.60 16.60 0.03
CA MET A 320 8.05 16.68 0.22
C MET A 320 8.80 17.08 -1.06
N ILE A 321 8.41 16.52 -2.22
CA ILE A 321 8.99 16.89 -3.52
C ILE A 321 8.78 18.38 -3.80
N PHE A 322 7.55 18.88 -3.67
CA PHE A 322 7.25 20.30 -3.91
C PHE A 322 7.96 21.22 -2.92
N ASN A 323 8.06 20.82 -1.65
CA ASN A 323 8.83 21.55 -0.65
C ASN A 323 10.33 21.62 -1.02
N ALA A 324 10.93 20.50 -1.43
CA ALA A 324 12.34 20.44 -1.83
C ALA A 324 12.64 21.30 -3.08
N ILE A 325 11.71 21.35 -4.04
CA ILE A 325 11.78 22.26 -5.20
C ILE A 325 11.71 23.72 -4.73
N GLY A 326 10.74 24.04 -3.88
CA GLY A 326 10.57 25.40 -3.33
C GLY A 326 11.77 25.90 -2.53
N MET A 327 12.51 25.00 -1.88
CA MET A 327 13.76 25.30 -1.18
C MET A 327 14.98 25.38 -2.11
N GLY A 328 14.85 25.04 -3.40
CA GLY A 328 15.96 25.00 -4.35
C GLY A 328 16.94 23.83 -4.14
N VAL A 329 16.57 22.85 -3.32
CA VAL A 329 17.39 21.65 -3.04
C VAL A 329 17.22 20.58 -4.12
N LEU A 330 16.10 20.62 -4.85
CA LEU A 330 15.76 19.68 -5.90
C LEU A 330 15.40 20.40 -7.20
N SER A 331 16.00 20.01 -8.32
CA SER A 331 15.60 20.51 -9.63
C SER A 331 14.29 19.86 -10.12
N LEU A 332 13.61 20.49 -11.08
CA LEU A 332 12.41 19.92 -11.70
C LEU A 332 12.68 18.55 -12.36
N THR A 333 13.86 18.39 -12.96
CA THR A 333 14.27 17.13 -13.60
C THR A 333 14.44 16.02 -12.56
N GLU A 334 15.09 16.30 -11.44
CA GLU A 334 15.25 15.32 -10.36
C GLU A 334 13.90 14.98 -9.70
N ALA A 335 13.02 15.96 -9.57
CA ALA A 335 11.66 15.75 -9.05
C ALA A 335 10.82 14.85 -9.96
N ALA A 336 10.78 15.13 -11.27
CA ALA A 336 10.08 14.30 -12.24
C ALA A 336 10.59 12.84 -12.20
N HIS A 337 11.91 12.67 -12.15
CA HIS A 337 12.53 11.36 -12.00
C HIS A 337 12.13 10.65 -10.69
N LEU A 338 12.12 11.36 -9.56
CA LEU A 338 11.72 10.78 -8.28
C LEU A 338 10.24 10.42 -8.21
N LEU A 339 9.39 11.09 -8.98
CA LEU A 339 7.99 10.73 -9.16
C LEU A 339 7.77 9.62 -10.20
N ASP A 340 8.83 9.24 -10.93
CA ASP A 340 8.79 8.26 -12.03
C ASP A 340 7.86 8.68 -13.16
N ILE A 341 7.89 9.97 -13.50
CA ILE A 341 7.14 10.59 -14.60
C ILE A 341 8.08 11.38 -15.51
N SER A 342 7.63 11.68 -16.73
CA SER A 342 8.42 12.51 -17.65
C SER A 342 8.51 13.95 -17.15
N ILE A 343 9.58 14.66 -17.51
CA ILE A 343 9.71 16.08 -17.18
C ILE A 343 8.59 16.92 -17.79
N ASP A 344 8.11 16.55 -18.98
CA ASP A 344 7.00 17.24 -19.64
C ASP A 344 5.68 17.01 -18.91
N GLU A 345 5.41 15.78 -18.48
CA GLU A 345 4.25 15.45 -17.63
C GLU A 345 4.32 16.21 -16.31
N PHE A 346 5.49 16.27 -15.67
CA PHE A 346 5.66 17.00 -14.42
C PHE A 346 5.47 18.51 -14.60
N ARG A 347 6.00 19.10 -15.67
CA ARG A 347 5.81 20.52 -15.99
C ARG A 347 4.33 20.86 -16.20
N ASN A 348 3.56 19.97 -16.83
CA ASN A 348 2.11 20.16 -17.00
C ASN A 348 1.32 20.07 -15.69
N GLN A 349 1.91 19.52 -14.61
CA GLN A 349 1.31 19.46 -13.28
C GLN A 349 1.69 20.65 -12.39
N ILE A 350 2.66 21.47 -12.80
CA ILE A 350 3.17 22.59 -12.02
C ILE A 350 2.85 23.90 -12.73
N ASP A 351 1.82 24.58 -12.23
CA ASP A 351 1.65 26.00 -12.47
C ASP A 351 2.32 26.76 -11.30
N SER A 352 3.33 27.60 -11.59
CA SER A 352 3.90 28.46 -10.54
C SER A 352 2.91 29.56 -10.16
N VAL A 353 2.65 29.71 -8.86
CA VAL A 353 1.73 30.73 -8.34
C VAL A 353 2.49 32.00 -7.90
N ALA A 354 3.83 31.96 -7.86
CA ALA A 354 4.71 33.09 -7.56
C ALA A 354 6.07 32.96 -8.27
#